data_AF-A0A1F6GBY2-F1
#
_entry.id   AF-A0A1F6GBY2-F1
#
_cell.length_a   1.000
_cell.length_b   1.000
_cell.length_c   1.000
_cell.angle_alpha   90.00
_cell.angle_beta   90.00
_cell.angle_gamma   90.00
#
_symmetry.space_group_name_H-M   'P 1'
#
loop_
_entity.id
_entity.type
_entity.pdbx_description
1 polymer ?
#
loop_
_entity_poly.entity_id
_entity_poly.type
_entity_poly.pdbx_seq_one_letter_code
_entity_poly.pdbx_strand_id
1 'polypeptide(L)'
;MMAEDGMIVVIATVSKKTGELLHSPDIISRGFIYMKENKKIIEETRNKVRKILKDSDPKIEAFPDYLKNKIRNDVGQFLFAKTERRPMVLPVVIEV
;
A
#
# COMPACT_ATOMS: atom_id res chain seq x y z
N MET A 1 16.87 -9.17 15.36
CA MET A 1 16.68 -7.80 14.85
C MET A 1 15.72 -7.67 13.65
N MET A 2 15.24 -8.74 13.00
CA MET A 2 14.21 -8.63 11.94
C MET A 2 12.75 -8.80 12.41
N ALA A 3 12.54 -9.17 13.68
CA ALA A 3 11.23 -9.55 14.19
C ALA A 3 10.38 -8.39 14.76
N GLU A 4 10.95 -7.18 14.90
CA GLU A 4 10.31 -6.09 15.65
C GLU A 4 9.60 -5.05 14.80
N ASP A 5 9.92 -4.89 13.52
CA ASP A 5 9.29 -3.86 12.68
C ASP A 5 7.96 -4.31 12.06
N GLY A 6 7.71 -5.63 12.00
CA GLY A 6 6.52 -6.21 11.41
C GLY A 6 6.39 -5.97 9.90
N MET A 7 5.19 -6.20 9.38
CA MET A 7 4.88 -6.04 7.97
C MET A 7 3.50 -5.45 7.72
N ILE A 8 3.37 -4.78 6.58
CA ILE A 8 2.10 -4.39 5.98
C ILE A 8 1.99 -5.02 4.60
N VAL A 9 0.86 -5.68 4.35
CA VAL A 9 0.45 -6.13 3.02
C VAL A 9 -0.59 -5.15 2.50
N VAL A 10 -0.36 -4.64 1.29
CA VAL A 10 -1.28 -3.73 0.59
C VAL A 10 -1.83 -4.45 -0.62
N ILE A 11 -3.13 -4.69 -0.67
CA ILE A 11 -3.79 -5.38 -1.78
C ILE A 11 -4.62 -4.36 -2.55
N ALA A 12 -4.35 -4.22 -3.85
CA ALA A 12 -5.10 -3.35 -4.75
C ALA A 12 -5.58 -4.14 -5.96
N THR A 13 -6.87 -4.03 -6.28
CA THR A 13 -7.46 -4.65 -7.46
C THR A 13 -7.74 -3.59 -8.50
N VAL A 14 -7.14 -3.72 -9.68
CA VAL A 14 -7.26 -2.77 -10.79
C VAL A 14 -7.87 -3.43 -12.02
N SER A 15 -8.62 -2.64 -12.79
CA SER A 15 -9.17 -3.02 -14.09
C SER A 15 -8.04 -3.18 -15.10
N LYS A 16 -7.92 -4.32 -15.77
CA LYS A 16 -6.94 -4.52 -16.84
C LYS A 16 -7.18 -3.60 -18.05
N LYS A 17 -8.42 -3.15 -18.24
CA LYS A 17 -8.81 -2.29 -19.38
C LYS A 17 -8.53 -0.82 -19.15
N THR A 18 -8.79 -0.34 -17.93
CA THR A 18 -8.72 1.10 -17.59
C THR A 18 -7.56 1.42 -16.65
N GLY A 19 -6.97 0.43 -16.00
CA GLY A 19 -5.99 0.58 -14.93
C GLY A 19 -6.55 1.24 -13.66
N GLU A 20 -7.85 1.47 -13.62
CA GLU A 20 -8.52 2.09 -12.48
C GLU A 20 -8.74 1.08 -11.35
N LEU A 21 -8.74 1.61 -10.13
CA LEU A 21 -9.03 0.85 -8.93
C LEU A 21 -10.50 0.41 -8.91
N LEU A 22 -10.75 -0.90 -8.81
CA LEU A 22 -12.11 -1.46 -8.76
C LEU A 22 -12.73 -1.33 -7.37
N HIS A 23 -11.93 -1.56 -6.33
CA HIS A 23 -12.38 -1.54 -4.93
C HIS A 23 -11.33 -0.87 -4.05
N SER A 24 -11.75 -0.50 -2.84
CA SER A 24 -10.84 0.12 -1.88
C SER A 24 -9.68 -0.82 -1.55
N PRO A 25 -8.42 -0.33 -1.42
CA PRO A 25 -7.30 -1.19 -1.11
C PRO A 25 -7.46 -1.81 0.28
N ASP A 26 -7.12 -3.09 0.38
CA ASP A 26 -7.08 -3.81 1.65
C ASP A 26 -5.70 -3.74 2.26
N ILE A 27 -5.66 -3.47 3.57
CA ILE A 27 -4.44 -3.27 4.33
C ILE A 27 -4.42 -4.28 5.47
N ILE A 28 -3.42 -5.17 5.45
CA ILE A 28 -3.21 -6.18 6.49
C ILE A 28 -1.90 -5.87 7.19
N SER A 29 -1.94 -5.69 8.51
CA SER A 29 -0.76 -5.45 9.34
C SER A 29 -0.48 -6.67 10.21
N ARG A 30 0.78 -7.12 10.28
CA ARG A 30 1.23 -8.19 11.18
C ARG A 30 2.51 -7.77 11.89
N GLY A 31 2.52 -7.79 13.22
CA GLY A 31 3.70 -7.43 14.04
C GLY A 31 4.10 -5.94 14.01
N PHE A 32 3.51 -5.13 13.14
CA PHE A 32 3.80 -3.70 13.04
C PHE A 32 2.83 -2.90 13.91
N ILE A 33 1.56 -2.87 13.51
CA ILE A 33 0.52 -2.11 14.20
C ILE A 33 -0.69 -3.03 14.49
N TYR A 34 -1.19 -3.02 15.73
CA TYR A 34 -2.46 -3.65 16.08
C TYR A 34 -3.63 -2.79 15.58
N MET A 35 -4.49 -3.35 14.71
CA MET A 35 -5.57 -2.60 14.05
C MET A 35 -6.56 -1.97 15.04
N LYS A 36 -6.69 -2.50 16.27
CA LYS A 36 -7.63 -1.97 17.27
C LYS A 36 -7.21 -0.59 17.82
N GLU A 37 -5.92 -0.35 18.00
CA GLU A 37 -5.39 0.85 18.65
C GLU A 37 -5.04 1.96 17.65
N ASN A 38 -4.85 1.60 16.38
CA ASN A 38 -4.27 2.48 15.37
C ASN A 38 -5.05 2.47 14.05
N LYS A 39 -6.39 2.43 14.14
CA LYS A 39 -7.29 2.50 12.98
C LYS A 39 -6.98 3.69 12.08
N LYS A 40 -6.63 4.83 12.67
CA LYS A 40 -6.31 6.07 11.95
C LYS A 40 -5.14 5.89 10.98
N ILE A 41 -4.04 5.25 11.42
CA ILE A 41 -2.86 5.04 10.56
C ILE A 41 -3.21 4.10 9.40
N ILE A 42 -4.01 3.07 9.65
CA ILE A 42 -4.48 2.14 8.60
C ILE A 42 -5.35 2.86 7.57
N GLU A 43 -6.30 3.69 8.02
CA GLU A 43 -7.14 4.49 7.10
C GLU A 43 -6.32 5.53 6.32
N GLU A 44 -5.38 6.23 6.97
CA GLU A 44 -4.48 7.16 6.28
C GLU A 44 -3.61 6.43 5.25
N THR A 45 -3.11 5.23 5.57
CA THR A 45 -2.36 4.38 4.64
C THR A 45 -3.23 3.99 3.45
N ARG A 46 -4.46 3.56 3.67
CA ARG A 46 -5.42 3.24 2.60
C ARG A 46 -5.67 4.44 1.69
N ASN A 47 -5.87 5.63 2.27
CA ASN A 47 -6.09 6.85 1.49
C ASN A 47 -4.85 7.27 0.70
N LYS A 48 -3.65 7.10 1.26
CA LYS A 48 -2.38 7.30 0.54
C LYS A 48 -2.30 6.38 -0.68
N VAL A 49 -2.61 5.09 -0.53
CA VAL A 49 -2.61 4.12 -1.64
C VAL A 49 -3.64 4.50 -2.72
N ARG A 50 -4.87 4.87 -2.33
CA ARG A 50 -5.89 5.36 -3.28
C ARG A 50 -5.38 6.58 -4.07
N LYS A 51 -4.70 7.51 -3.41
CA LYS A 51 -4.12 8.69 -4.07
C LYS A 51 -3.02 8.29 -5.07
N ILE A 52 -2.12 7.39 -4.68
CA ILE A 52 -1.07 6.87 -5.57
C ILE A 52 -1.67 6.30 -6.85
N LEU A 53 -2.71 5.47 -6.71
CA LEU A 53 -3.40 4.84 -7.85
C LEU A 53 -4.10 5.89 -8.74
N LYS A 54 -4.81 6.84 -8.11
CA LYS A 54 -5.51 7.91 -8.84
C LYS A 54 -4.55 8.83 -9.61
N ASP A 55 -3.38 9.09 -9.06
CA ASP A 55 -2.37 9.97 -9.65
C ASP A 55 -1.42 9.22 -10.61
N SER A 56 -1.65 7.93 -10.88
CA SER A 56 -0.81 7.13 -11.78
C SER A 56 -1.48 6.94 -13.14
N ASP A 57 -0.71 7.12 -14.21
CA ASP A 57 -1.20 6.91 -15.58
C ASP A 57 -1.22 5.41 -15.92
N PRO A 58 -2.38 4.82 -16.24
CA PRO A 58 -2.50 3.41 -16.60
C PRO A 58 -1.79 3.04 -17.91
N LYS A 59 -1.36 4.02 -18.72
CA LYS A 59 -0.60 3.79 -19.96
C LYS A 59 0.89 3.52 -19.75
N ILE A 60 1.36 3.60 -18.50
CA ILE A 60 2.76 3.29 -18.16
C ILE A 60 3.06 1.83 -18.48
N GLU A 61 4.19 1.58 -19.15
CA GLU A 61 4.66 0.23 -19.40
C GLU A 61 4.92 -0.52 -18.08
N ALA A 62 4.48 -1.79 -18.01
CA ALA A 62 4.51 -2.56 -16.76
C ALA A 62 3.83 -1.84 -15.57
N PHE A 63 2.68 -1.21 -15.83
CA PHE A 63 1.87 -0.50 -14.83
C PHE A 63 1.72 -1.23 -13.48
N PRO A 64 1.49 -2.57 -13.42
CA PRO A 64 1.40 -3.27 -12.16
C PRO A 64 2.69 -3.24 -11.33
N ASP A 65 3.86 -3.40 -11.97
CA ASP A 65 5.15 -3.38 -11.27
C ASP A 65 5.57 -1.96 -10.88
N TYR A 66 5.25 -0.98 -11.73
CA TYR A 66 5.35 0.43 -11.38
C TYR A 66 4.52 0.76 -10.11
N LEU A 67 3.25 0.32 -10.07
CA LEU A 67 2.37 0.52 -8.91
C LEU A 67 2.92 -0.17 -7.66
N LYS A 68 3.38 -1.43 -7.78
CA LYS A 68 3.99 -2.14 -6.65
C LYS A 68 5.17 -1.34 -6.08
N ASN A 69 6.09 -0.90 -6.92
CA ASN A 69 7.25 -0.12 -6.48
C ASN A 69 6.86 1.21 -5.84
N LYS A 70 5.92 1.93 -6.45
CA LYS A 70 5.43 3.21 -5.93
C LYS A 70 4.72 3.06 -4.59
N ILE A 71 3.85 2.06 -4.46
CA ILE A 71 3.19 1.73 -3.18
C ILE A 71 4.22 1.39 -2.12
N ARG A 72 5.18 0.50 -2.42
CA ARG A 72 6.23 0.10 -1.46
C ARG A 72 6.99 1.30 -0.92
N ASN A 73 7.44 2.20 -1.79
CA ASN A 73 8.27 3.34 -1.43
C ASN A 73 7.48 4.40 -0.66
N ASP A 74 6.34 4.84 -1.21
CA ASP A 74 5.55 5.94 -0.64
C ASP A 74 4.88 5.55 0.67
N VAL A 75 4.39 4.31 0.79
CA VAL A 75 3.82 3.81 2.04
C VAL A 75 4.92 3.60 3.07
N GLY A 76 6.06 3.03 2.67
CA GLY A 76 7.20 2.86 3.58
C GLY A 76 7.68 4.19 4.16
N GLN A 77 7.80 5.23 3.34
CA GLN A 77 8.16 6.57 3.77
C GLN A 77 7.09 7.19 4.68
N PHE A 78 5.81 7.05 4.33
CA PHE A 78 4.70 7.55 5.12
C PHE A 78 4.66 6.93 6.53
N LEU A 79 4.80 5.60 6.61
CA LEU A 79 4.78 4.88 7.88
C LEU A 79 5.98 5.28 8.75
N PHE A 80 7.18 5.35 8.17
CA PHE A 80 8.36 5.80 8.92
C PHE A 80 8.20 7.22 9.47
N ALA A 81 7.68 8.16 8.67
CA ALA A 81 7.46 9.54 9.11
C ALA A 81 6.42 9.66 10.24
N LYS A 82 5.46 8.72 10.32
CA LYS A 82 4.38 8.73 11.30
C LYS A 82 4.70 7.96 12.57
N THR A 83 5.52 6.92 12.48
CA THR A 83 5.70 5.95 13.57
C THR A 83 7.16 5.67 13.91
N GLU A 84 8.12 6.28 13.20
CA GLU A 84 9.58 6.05 13.32
C GLU A 84 10.01 4.58 13.19
N ARG A 85 9.16 3.75 12.57
CA ARG A 85 9.37 2.31 12.37
C ARG A 85 9.32 1.98 10.89
N ARG A 86 10.03 0.94 10.46
CA ARG A 86 10.20 0.57 9.04
C ARG A 86 9.65 -0.83 8.77
N PRO A 87 8.33 -1.02 8.75
CA PRO A 87 7.76 -2.32 8.44
C PRO A 87 8.10 -2.72 7.01
N MET A 88 8.17 -4.03 6.77
CA MET A 88 8.21 -4.54 5.40
C MET A 88 6.87 -4.24 4.70
N VAL A 89 6.90 -3.49 3.60
CA VAL A 89 5.71 -3.22 2.78
C VAL A 89 5.68 -4.17 1.60
N LEU A 90 4.67 -5.04 1.57
CA LEU A 90 4.43 -6.00 0.50
C LEU A 90 3.20 -5.59 -0.33
N PRO A 91 3.38 -4.95 -1.49
CA PRO A 91 2.30 -4.62 -2.39
C PRO A 91 1.89 -5.83 -3.24
N VAL A 92 0.57 -6.07 -3.33
CA VAL A 92 -0.05 -7.07 -4.19
C VAL A 92 -1.03 -6.33 -5.09
N VAL A 93 -0.74 -6.31 -6.38
CA VAL A 93 -1.61 -5.70 -7.40
C VAL A 93 -2.23 -6.83 -8.20
N ILE A 94 -3.56 -6.91 -8.18
CA ILE A 94 -4.36 -7.91 -8.88
C ILE A 94 -5.04 -7.19 -10.06
N GLU A 95 -4.80 -7.67 -11.27
CA GLU A 95 -5.48 -7.18 -12.48
C GLU A 95 -6.67 -8.09 -12.79
N VAL A 96 -7.84 -7.48 -13.00
CA VAL A 96 -9.10 -8.17 -13.36
C VAL A 96 -9.66 -7.61 -14.65
#